data_AF-G9NSU9-F1
#
_entry.id   AF-G9NSU9-F1
#
_cell.length_a   1.000
_cell.length_b   1.000
_cell.length_c   1.000
_cell.angle_alpha   90.00
_cell.angle_beta   90.00
_cell.angle_gamma   90.00
#
_symmetry.space_group_name_H-M   'P 1'
#
loop_
_entity.id
_entity.type
_entity.pdbx_description
1 polymer ?
#
loop_
_entity_poly.entity_id
_entity_poly.type
_entity_poly.pdbx_seq_one_letter_code
_entity_poly.pdbx_strand_id
1 'polypeptide(L)'
;MPRAQWPDPEYPIGAYIDRERIAELRKESLHFHMCNPQNAPVYSMLNHKLEQLRPTNPFKDPYIAALLIAVAQERRSILRAEKPEDLSTLAIYPSQVLYSSESRDYIHLYKADIPCSFLDMLDYPKIAPPEVPRILIQAFKIPRTPASRKRIFTMNYEQRVNNESQFRQKARGKQTFSQLYEDKKWKAGASNWGTPELFAARAICMPTRRLMDPLQEFYSNRFDYNNAHPSLRMFYLGCGDMNDLAWQSEPKLVQAAGSNNLGGIWAALGTLLRGEKFALGNYGLNQGPTGPSRPTRQAAMQARRPQESTGSTPQSGSGSRSPSVYAASSSSESLLGYGPDIPGPLVEDATVRLISSIVRHILNYQQDTTQARLLSWRDQRVTYGYKGDSRTVSATDDGGVEMWSPGNQNFRQVALLEAKRSLRNVGGQPFVSDEILAQMVGQAIALQRSNSNYVAACQNRSVTILASTHFIRFYFFDFSSNYFQDDKYENQALENNECRMRIYPTGWLDITKDKHREDIILHVDALLRWASNLP
;
A
#
# COMPACT_ATOMS: atom_id res chain seq x y z
N MET A 1 1.51 -1.45 29.26
CA MET A 1 0.21 -0.74 29.13
C MET A 1 -0.58 -1.40 28.02
N PRO A 2 -1.84 -1.81 28.24
CA PRO A 2 -2.70 -2.27 27.15
C PRO A 2 -3.03 -1.09 26.22
N ARG A 3 -2.92 -1.30 24.90
CA ARG A 3 -3.38 -0.31 23.91
C ARG A 3 -4.89 -0.37 23.85
N ALA A 4 -5.55 0.78 23.83
CA ALA A 4 -6.96 0.87 23.47
C ALA A 4 -7.13 0.36 22.03
N GLN A 5 -7.84 -0.76 21.87
CA GLN A 5 -8.43 -1.14 20.59
C GLN A 5 -9.50 -0.08 20.27
N TRP A 6 -9.36 0.58 19.13
CA TRP A 6 -10.44 1.38 18.58
C TRP A 6 -11.34 0.40 17.83
N PRO A 7 -12.61 0.21 18.21
CA PRO A 7 -13.51 -0.69 17.50
C PRO A 7 -13.78 -0.16 16.09
N ASP A 8 -14.04 -1.08 15.15
CA ASP A 8 -14.45 -0.75 13.79
C ASP A 8 -15.68 0.18 13.80
N PRO A 9 -15.78 1.13 12.86
CA PRO A 9 -16.77 2.20 12.92
C PRO A 9 -18.14 1.78 12.35
N GLU A 10 -18.78 0.79 12.96
CA GLU A 10 -20.20 0.46 12.67
C GLU A 10 -21.17 1.52 13.22
N TYR A 11 -20.72 2.43 14.08
CA TYR A 11 -21.55 3.40 14.78
C TYR A 11 -21.16 4.86 14.48
N PRO A 12 -22.12 5.80 14.45
CA PRO A 12 -21.82 7.22 14.27
C PRO A 12 -20.98 7.75 15.43
N ILE A 13 -19.73 8.12 15.14
CA ILE A 13 -18.80 8.75 16.10
C ILE A 13 -18.66 10.25 15.89
N GLY A 14 -19.32 10.82 14.88
CA GLY A 14 -19.14 12.21 14.50
C GLY A 14 -20.32 12.81 13.73
N ALA A 15 -20.55 14.11 13.95
CA ALA A 15 -21.44 14.94 13.14
C ALA A 15 -20.66 16.08 12.46
N TYR A 16 -21.24 16.65 11.39
CA TYR A 16 -20.74 17.86 10.74
C TYR A 16 -21.82 18.95 10.81
N ILE A 17 -21.41 20.19 11.08
CA ILE A 17 -22.30 21.36 11.02
C ILE A 17 -21.50 22.62 10.67
N ASP A 18 -22.10 23.53 9.90
CA ASP A 18 -21.57 24.86 9.65
C ASP A 18 -22.23 25.93 10.55
N ARG A 19 -21.59 27.10 10.62
CA ARG A 19 -22.07 28.26 11.40
C ARG A 19 -23.43 28.77 10.92
N GLU A 20 -23.68 28.71 9.62
CA GLU A 20 -24.90 29.19 8.98
C GLU A 20 -26.09 28.35 9.47
N ARG A 21 -25.96 27.01 9.46
CA ARG A 21 -26.99 26.10 9.98
C ARG A 21 -27.26 26.26 11.47
N ILE A 22 -26.23 26.54 12.31
CA ILE A 22 -26.49 26.87 13.72
C ILE A 22 -27.27 28.19 13.85
N ALA A 23 -26.99 29.19 13.00
CA ALA A 23 -27.73 30.46 13.00
C ALA A 23 -29.19 30.27 12.53
N GLU A 24 -29.46 29.39 11.57
CA GLU A 24 -30.80 28.97 11.16
C GLU A 24 -31.55 28.28 12.31
N LEU A 25 -30.94 27.28 12.95
CA LEU A 25 -31.54 26.55 14.08
C LEU A 25 -31.88 27.45 15.29
N ARG A 26 -31.11 28.53 15.50
CA ARG A 26 -31.43 29.59 16.49
C ARG A 26 -32.62 30.46 16.08
N LYS A 27 -32.81 30.68 14.78
CA LYS A 27 -33.92 31.47 14.24
C LYS A 27 -35.22 30.64 14.24
N GLU A 28 -35.13 29.36 13.89
CA GLU A 28 -36.21 28.38 13.98
C GLU A 28 -36.70 28.24 15.43
N SER A 29 -35.79 28.10 16.41
CA SER A 29 -36.16 27.88 17.83
C SER A 29 -36.90 29.04 18.50
N LEU A 30 -36.82 30.26 17.96
CA LEU A 30 -37.53 31.43 18.51
C LEU A 30 -39.04 31.46 18.17
N HIS A 31 -39.55 30.51 17.36
CA HIS A 31 -40.99 30.28 17.10
C HIS A 31 -41.81 31.53 16.68
N PHE A 32 -41.17 32.58 16.15
CA PHE A 32 -41.90 33.70 15.58
C PHE A 32 -42.56 33.28 14.27
N HIS A 33 -43.89 33.14 14.28
CA HIS A 33 -44.68 33.26 13.05
C HIS A 33 -44.27 34.57 12.35
N MET A 34 -43.89 34.47 11.07
CA MET A 34 -43.35 35.61 10.31
C MET A 34 -44.48 36.58 9.90
N CYS A 35 -45.02 37.28 10.87
CA CYS A 35 -45.98 38.36 10.68
C CYS A 35 -45.27 39.56 10.04
N ASN A 36 -45.38 39.66 8.71
CA ASN A 36 -45.00 40.77 7.83
C ASN A 36 -43.62 41.44 8.11
N PRO A 37 -42.59 41.25 7.26
CA PRO A 37 -41.23 41.78 7.47
C PRO A 37 -41.11 43.32 7.51
N GLN A 38 -42.20 44.07 7.35
CA GLN A 38 -42.23 45.54 7.41
C GLN A 38 -42.26 46.11 8.83
N ASN A 39 -42.48 45.31 9.89
CA ASN A 39 -42.50 45.81 11.27
C ASN A 39 -41.09 45.89 11.87
N ALA A 40 -40.41 47.03 11.66
CA ALA A 40 -39.04 47.25 12.12
C ALA A 40 -38.82 47.02 13.64
N PRO A 41 -39.69 47.50 14.57
CA PRO A 41 -39.60 47.15 15.99
C PRO A 41 -39.57 45.65 16.28
N VAL A 42 -40.41 44.85 15.61
CA VAL A 42 -40.42 43.37 15.77
C VAL A 42 -39.10 42.77 15.29
N TYR A 43 -38.53 43.27 14.19
CA TYR A 43 -37.23 42.83 13.69
C TYR A 43 -36.08 43.19 14.66
N SER A 44 -36.10 44.39 15.26
CA SER A 44 -35.15 44.78 16.30
C SER A 44 -35.25 43.88 17.55
N MET A 45 -36.46 43.54 18.00
CA MET A 45 -36.67 42.61 19.11
C MET A 45 -36.18 41.20 18.77
N LEU A 46 -36.42 40.72 17.54
CA LEU A 46 -35.94 39.41 17.08
C LEU A 46 -34.41 39.36 17.07
N ASN A 47 -33.75 40.39 16.51
CA ASN A 47 -32.29 40.48 16.51
C ASN A 47 -31.73 40.55 17.93
N HIS A 48 -32.36 41.31 18.83
CA HIS A 48 -31.93 41.36 20.23
C HIS A 48 -32.01 39.97 20.91
N LYS A 49 -33.08 39.19 20.67
CA LYS A 49 -33.19 37.80 21.14
C LYS A 49 -32.16 36.87 20.49
N LEU A 50 -31.88 37.03 19.19
CA LEU A 50 -30.86 36.25 18.49
C LEU A 50 -29.44 36.53 19.02
N GLU A 51 -29.12 37.78 19.36
CA GLU A 51 -27.85 38.12 20.03
C GLU A 51 -27.77 37.55 21.45
N GLN A 52 -28.87 37.53 22.21
CA GLN A 52 -28.92 36.84 23.51
C GLN A 52 -28.69 35.32 23.39
N LEU A 53 -29.07 34.68 22.27
CA LEU A 53 -28.81 33.27 21.99
C LEU A 53 -27.42 32.99 21.40
N ARG A 54 -26.66 34.02 21.02
CA ARG A 54 -25.28 33.89 20.51
C ARG A 54 -24.30 33.86 21.69
N PRO A 55 -23.48 32.81 21.84
CA PRO A 55 -22.50 32.74 22.92
C PRO A 55 -21.44 33.82 22.70
N THR A 56 -21.09 34.56 23.76
CA THR A 56 -20.01 35.57 23.73
C THR A 56 -18.67 34.99 23.25
N ASN A 57 -18.46 33.68 23.45
CA ASN A 57 -17.34 32.94 22.88
C ASN A 57 -17.87 31.82 21.96
N PRO A 58 -17.69 31.92 20.62
CA PRO A 58 -18.11 30.89 19.66
C PRO A 58 -17.51 29.49 19.88
N PHE A 59 -16.41 29.37 20.64
CA PHE A 59 -15.82 28.07 21.02
C PHE A 59 -16.51 27.43 22.23
N LYS A 60 -17.49 28.10 22.84
CA LYS A 60 -18.33 27.62 23.94
C LYS A 60 -19.81 27.61 23.53
N ASP A 61 -20.08 27.25 22.28
CA ASP A 61 -21.45 27.23 21.75
C ASP A 61 -22.24 26.02 22.31
N PRO A 62 -23.37 26.25 23.01
CA PRO A 62 -24.17 25.16 23.57
C PRO A 62 -24.75 24.22 22.49
N TYR A 63 -24.93 24.67 21.24
CA TYR A 63 -25.36 23.80 20.14
C TYR A 63 -24.31 22.73 19.81
N ILE A 64 -23.02 23.05 19.92
CA ILE A 64 -21.93 22.08 19.71
C ILE A 64 -21.93 21.02 20.83
N ALA A 65 -22.18 21.44 22.09
CA ALA A 65 -22.34 20.51 23.20
C ALA A 65 -23.56 19.60 23.00
N ALA A 66 -24.70 20.16 22.58
CA ALA A 66 -25.90 19.39 22.27
C ALA A 66 -25.68 18.37 21.14
N LEU A 67 -24.95 18.73 20.08
CA LEU A 67 -24.60 17.80 19.00
C LEU A 67 -23.67 16.66 19.46
N LEU A 68 -22.68 16.95 20.31
CA LEU A 68 -21.82 15.91 20.91
C LEU A 68 -22.63 14.92 21.76
N ILE A 69 -23.62 15.42 22.51
CA ILE A 69 -24.55 14.59 23.29
C ILE A 69 -25.47 13.79 22.35
N ALA A 70 -26.01 14.39 21.31
CA ALA A 70 -26.90 13.73 20.36
C ALA A 70 -26.20 12.58 19.61
N VAL A 71 -24.94 12.77 19.18
CA VAL A 71 -24.12 11.70 18.58
C VAL A 71 -23.92 10.53 19.56
N ALA A 72 -23.68 10.81 20.85
CA ALA A 72 -23.58 9.78 21.88
C ALA A 72 -24.90 9.04 22.11
N GLN A 73 -26.03 9.76 22.15
CA GLN A 73 -27.37 9.18 22.28
C GLN A 73 -27.74 8.30 21.08
N GLU A 74 -27.46 8.75 19.86
CA GLU A 74 -27.70 7.99 18.64
C GLU A 74 -26.90 6.69 18.63
N ARG A 75 -25.59 6.77 18.92
CA ARG A 75 -24.74 5.59 19.06
C ARG A 75 -25.24 4.63 20.14
N ARG A 76 -25.70 5.15 21.28
CA ARG A 76 -26.30 4.34 22.37
C ARG A 76 -27.61 3.68 21.93
N SER A 77 -28.42 4.38 21.14
CA SER A 77 -29.69 3.89 20.58
C SER A 77 -29.46 2.71 19.64
N ILE A 78 -28.50 2.83 18.71
CA ILE A 78 -28.15 1.75 17.78
C ILE A 78 -27.57 0.54 18.53
N LEU A 79 -26.66 0.76 19.49
CA LEU A 79 -26.14 -0.32 20.35
C LEU A 79 -27.24 -1.02 21.16
N ARG A 80 -28.25 -0.28 21.63
CA ARG A 80 -29.45 -0.85 22.30
C ARG A 80 -30.27 -1.74 21.38
N ALA A 81 -30.32 -1.44 20.08
CA ALA A 81 -31.08 -2.21 19.10
C ALA A 81 -30.31 -3.43 18.58
N GLU A 82 -28.99 -3.31 18.37
CA GLU A 82 -28.18 -4.30 17.66
C GLU A 82 -27.36 -5.24 18.58
N LYS A 83 -26.78 -4.70 19.67
CA LYS A 83 -25.83 -5.40 20.55
C LYS A 83 -26.03 -5.00 22.02
N PRO A 84 -27.18 -5.34 22.62
CA PRO A 84 -27.52 -4.91 23.99
C PRO A 84 -26.52 -5.39 25.05
N GLU A 85 -25.80 -6.48 24.81
CA GLU A 85 -24.71 -6.98 25.64
C GLU A 85 -23.57 -5.94 25.81
N ASP A 86 -23.18 -5.26 24.74
CA ASP A 86 -22.05 -4.32 24.72
C ASP A 86 -22.33 -3.05 25.54
N LEU A 87 -23.60 -2.66 25.70
CA LEU A 87 -24.01 -1.49 26.49
C LEU A 87 -23.47 -1.53 27.92
N SER A 88 -23.43 -2.73 28.51
CA SER A 88 -22.96 -2.95 29.88
C SER A 88 -21.46 -2.71 30.04
N THR A 89 -20.71 -2.81 28.94
CA THR A 89 -19.24 -2.64 28.91
C THR A 89 -18.82 -1.20 28.64
N LEU A 90 -19.68 -0.40 28.00
CA LEU A 90 -19.38 0.96 27.55
C LEU A 90 -19.73 2.01 28.61
N ALA A 91 -18.75 2.31 29.47
CA ALA A 91 -18.84 3.43 30.42
C ALA A 91 -18.85 4.82 29.73
N ILE A 92 -18.35 4.92 28.49
CA ILE A 92 -18.09 6.19 27.78
C ILE A 92 -18.46 6.06 26.30
N TYR A 93 -19.10 7.10 25.75
CA TYR A 93 -19.47 7.25 24.35
C TYR A 93 -18.65 8.39 23.71
N PRO A 94 -17.52 8.08 23.04
CA PRO A 94 -16.69 9.11 22.40
C PRO A 94 -17.41 9.70 21.20
N SER A 95 -17.53 11.03 21.17
CA SER A 95 -18.30 11.79 20.20
C SER A 95 -17.50 12.97 19.65
N GLN A 96 -17.74 13.30 18.38
CA GLN A 96 -17.00 14.33 17.65
C GLN A 96 -17.95 15.24 16.87
N VAL A 97 -17.62 16.53 16.76
CA VAL A 97 -18.34 17.48 15.90
C VAL A 97 -17.35 18.28 15.08
N LEU A 98 -17.46 18.16 13.75
CA LEU A 98 -16.68 18.94 12.80
C LEU A 98 -17.45 20.23 12.46
N TYR A 99 -16.94 21.37 12.91
CA TYR A 99 -17.56 22.68 12.81
C TYR A 99 -16.84 23.60 11.82
N SER A 100 -17.53 24.01 10.77
CA SER A 100 -17.05 24.96 9.76
C SER A 100 -17.57 26.37 10.03
N SER A 101 -16.68 27.36 10.06
CA SER A 101 -17.04 28.78 10.13
C SER A 101 -16.87 29.48 8.77
N GLU A 102 -17.30 30.73 8.64
CA GLU A 102 -17.05 31.55 7.45
C GLU A 102 -15.55 31.80 7.17
N SER A 103 -14.68 31.70 8.19
CA SER A 103 -13.23 31.76 7.97
C SER A 103 -12.81 30.59 7.08
N ARG A 104 -12.30 30.94 5.90
CA ARG A 104 -11.77 29.99 4.91
C ARG A 104 -10.47 29.31 5.36
N ASP A 105 -9.91 29.72 6.49
CA ASP A 105 -8.59 29.30 6.95
C ASP A 105 -8.66 28.04 7.81
N TYR A 106 -9.76 27.83 8.56
CA TYR A 106 -9.88 26.74 9.53
C TYR A 106 -11.25 26.03 9.54
N ILE A 107 -11.23 24.78 9.98
CA ILE A 107 -12.36 23.99 10.49
C ILE A 107 -12.01 23.67 11.95
N HIS A 108 -13.01 23.62 12.83
CA HIS A 108 -12.83 23.20 14.21
C HIS A 108 -13.30 21.76 14.37
N LEU A 109 -12.54 20.95 15.11
CA LEU A 109 -12.98 19.63 15.54
C LEU A 109 -13.18 19.68 17.04
N TYR A 110 -14.41 19.46 17.47
CA TYR A 110 -14.74 19.28 18.87
C TYR A 110 -14.78 17.78 19.18
N LYS A 111 -14.25 17.38 20.34
CA LYS A 111 -14.32 16.01 20.86
C LYS A 111 -14.80 16.02 22.29
N ALA A 112 -15.61 15.04 22.65
CA ALA A 112 -16.01 14.81 24.02
C ALA A 112 -16.23 13.31 24.28
N ASP A 113 -15.83 12.87 25.46
CA ASP A 113 -16.10 11.55 25.99
C ASP A 113 -17.34 11.66 26.88
N ILE A 114 -18.50 11.19 26.39
CA ILE A 114 -19.78 11.34 27.09
C ILE A 114 -20.02 10.14 28.02
N PRO A 115 -20.09 10.31 29.36
CA PRO A 115 -20.32 9.19 30.27
C PRO A 115 -21.70 8.55 30.09
N CYS A 116 -21.79 7.23 30.23
CA CYS A 116 -23.07 6.50 30.21
C CYS A 116 -24.06 7.06 31.25
N SER A 117 -23.58 7.33 32.47
CA SER A 117 -24.36 7.93 33.56
C SER A 117 -24.86 9.35 33.27
N PHE A 118 -24.17 10.11 32.41
CA PHE A 118 -24.66 11.41 31.95
C PHE A 118 -25.83 11.24 30.97
N LEU A 119 -25.77 10.24 30.09
CA LEU A 119 -26.88 9.90 29.20
C LEU A 119 -28.07 9.33 29.97
N ASP A 120 -27.84 8.54 31.02
CA ASP A 120 -28.91 8.02 31.89
C ASP A 120 -29.71 9.13 32.60
N MET A 121 -29.04 10.20 33.04
CA MET A 121 -29.71 11.39 33.59
C MET A 121 -30.62 12.08 32.56
N LEU A 122 -30.29 12.03 31.27
CA LEU A 122 -31.10 12.62 30.19
C LEU A 122 -32.25 11.69 29.76
N ASP A 123 -31.98 10.39 29.63
CA ASP A 123 -32.97 9.37 29.26
C ASP A 123 -34.02 9.16 30.39
N TYR A 124 -33.60 9.29 31.66
CA TYR A 124 -34.40 9.00 32.85
C TYR A 124 -34.33 10.14 33.87
N PRO A 125 -35.19 11.19 33.77
CA PRO A 125 -35.12 12.39 34.62
C PRO A 125 -35.41 12.17 36.11
N LYS A 126 -35.67 10.93 36.55
CA LYS A 126 -35.76 10.53 37.96
C LYS A 126 -34.42 10.11 38.56
N ILE A 127 -33.39 9.87 37.73
CA ILE A 127 -32.04 9.59 38.19
C ILE A 127 -31.40 10.91 38.61
N ALA A 128 -30.95 10.99 39.86
CA ALA A 128 -30.25 12.18 40.36
C ALA A 128 -28.98 12.43 39.52
N PRO A 129 -28.67 13.69 39.14
CA PRO A 129 -27.42 13.99 38.47
C PRO A 129 -26.22 13.46 39.27
N PRO A 130 -25.17 12.91 38.62
CA PRO A 130 -23.91 12.67 39.31
C PRO A 130 -23.42 14.00 39.90
N GLU A 131 -22.77 13.97 41.08
CA GLU A 131 -22.47 15.17 41.90
C GLU A 131 -21.84 16.34 41.13
N VAL A 132 -21.11 16.05 40.05
CA VAL A 132 -20.62 17.06 39.11
C VAL A 132 -20.82 16.56 37.66
N PRO A 133 -21.95 16.87 36.98
CA PRO A 133 -22.23 16.39 35.63
C PRO A 133 -21.46 17.24 34.60
N ARG A 134 -20.16 16.99 34.46
CA ARG A 134 -19.26 17.73 33.55
C ARG A 134 -18.80 16.86 32.39
N ILE A 135 -19.18 17.27 31.18
CA ILE A 135 -18.53 16.82 29.94
C ILE A 135 -17.32 17.72 29.67
N LEU A 136 -16.15 17.15 29.47
CA LEU A 136 -14.98 17.88 28.99
C LEU A 136 -14.98 17.92 27.46
N ILE A 137 -15.23 19.09 26.88
CA ILE A 137 -15.17 19.31 25.43
C ILE A 137 -13.79 19.86 25.06
N GLN A 138 -13.07 19.13 24.21
CA GLN A 138 -11.79 19.54 23.63
C GLN A 138 -12.02 20.14 22.24
N ALA A 139 -11.49 21.34 21.98
CA ALA A 139 -11.63 22.05 20.71
C ALA A 139 -10.29 22.17 19.97
N PHE A 140 -10.20 21.57 18.79
CA PHE A 140 -9.01 21.57 17.93
C PHE A 140 -9.23 22.51 16.73
N LYS A 141 -8.16 23.18 16.25
CA LYS A 141 -8.18 23.96 15.00
C LYS A 141 -7.46 23.20 13.89
N ILE A 142 -8.14 22.98 12.77
CA ILE A 142 -7.62 22.26 11.59
C ILE A 142 -7.57 23.24 10.42
N PRO A 143 -6.40 23.55 9.83
CA PRO A 143 -6.31 24.42 8.66
C PRO A 143 -7.03 23.82 7.44
N ARG A 144 -7.86 24.60 6.73
CA ARG A 144 -8.51 24.18 5.47
C ARG A 144 -7.53 24.10 4.32
N THR A 145 -6.80 25.17 4.09
CA THR A 145 -5.61 25.13 3.25
C THR A 145 -4.56 24.32 4.00
N PRO A 146 -4.09 23.17 3.47
CA PRO A 146 -3.01 22.43 4.11
C PRO A 146 -1.78 23.34 4.17
N ALA A 147 -1.38 23.71 5.39
CA ALA A 147 -0.27 24.64 5.60
C ALA A 147 0.97 24.16 4.83
N SER A 148 1.34 24.93 3.82
CA SER A 148 2.54 24.68 3.03
C SER A 148 3.73 24.69 3.98
N ARG A 149 4.36 23.52 4.14
CA ARG A 149 5.51 23.26 5.04
C ARG A 149 5.20 23.15 6.55
N LYS A 150 4.33 22.19 6.93
CA LYS A 150 4.67 21.17 7.96
C LYS A 150 3.63 20.04 8.00
N ARG A 151 3.49 19.35 6.85
CA ARG A 151 2.97 17.99 6.86
C ARG A 151 3.88 17.14 7.75
N ILE A 152 3.38 16.66 8.89
CA ILE A 152 3.98 15.53 9.63
C ILE A 152 3.63 14.23 8.87
N PHE A 153 3.96 14.20 7.58
CA PHE A 153 4.28 12.94 6.93
C PHE A 153 5.75 12.71 7.25
N THR A 154 6.08 11.55 7.79
CA THR A 154 7.43 11.05 7.81
C THR A 154 7.92 11.01 6.36
N MET A 155 8.74 11.99 5.97
CA MET A 155 9.36 11.99 4.64
C MET A 155 10.20 10.74 4.52
N ASN A 156 9.94 9.92 3.50
CA ASN A 156 10.76 8.76 3.20
C ASN A 156 12.17 9.19 2.75
N TYR A 157 13.09 8.24 2.69
CA TYR A 157 14.47 8.46 2.28
C TYR A 157 14.55 9.15 0.90
N GLU A 158 13.69 8.76 -0.05
CA GLU A 158 13.60 9.39 -1.37
C GLU A 158 13.39 10.90 -1.31
N GLN A 159 12.54 11.38 -0.40
CA GLN A 159 12.28 12.81 -0.20
C GLN A 159 13.34 13.50 0.68
N ARG A 160 14.02 12.75 1.56
CA ARG A 160 15.02 13.27 2.50
C ARG A 160 16.43 13.38 1.90
N VAL A 161 16.75 12.57 0.90
CA VAL A 161 18.12 12.38 0.39
C VAL A 161 18.10 12.39 -1.15
N ASN A 162 17.73 13.54 -1.71
CA ASN A 162 17.50 13.68 -3.15
C ASN A 162 18.59 14.38 -3.96
N ASN A 163 19.71 14.70 -3.32
CA ASN A 163 20.91 15.23 -3.94
C ASN A 163 22.14 15.02 -3.03
N GLU A 164 23.33 15.22 -3.58
CA GLU A 164 24.60 15.00 -2.87
C GLU A 164 24.78 15.88 -1.63
N SER A 165 24.27 17.13 -1.64
CA SER A 165 24.37 18.03 -0.49
C SER A 165 23.54 17.52 0.70
N GLN A 166 22.30 17.08 0.43
CA GLN A 166 21.45 16.44 1.44
C GLN A 166 22.05 15.12 1.94
N PHE A 167 22.62 14.31 1.06
CA PHE A 167 23.33 13.09 1.46
C PHE A 167 24.48 13.41 2.41
N ARG A 168 25.43 14.28 2.02
CA ARG A 168 26.58 14.66 2.86
C ARG A 168 26.12 15.22 4.21
N GLN A 169 25.07 16.04 4.26
CA GLN A 169 24.55 16.57 5.52
C GLN A 169 24.00 15.47 6.44
N LYS A 170 23.28 14.47 5.90
CA LYS A 170 22.57 13.44 6.67
C LYS A 170 23.39 12.18 6.95
N ALA A 171 24.45 11.94 6.17
CA ALA A 171 25.39 10.84 6.33
C ALA A 171 26.43 11.07 7.45
N ARG A 172 26.57 12.29 7.96
CA ARG A 172 27.44 12.59 9.11
C ARG A 172 27.07 11.73 10.32
N GLY A 173 28.05 11.00 10.85
CA GLY A 173 27.86 10.07 11.96
C GLY A 173 26.98 8.85 11.63
N LYS A 174 26.82 8.50 10.35
CA LYS A 174 26.22 7.23 9.92
C LYS A 174 27.32 6.19 9.69
N GLN A 175 26.94 4.92 9.86
CA GLN A 175 27.86 3.79 9.79
C GLN A 175 28.13 3.38 8.33
N THR A 176 29.36 2.90 8.06
CA THR A 176 29.68 2.14 6.85
C THR A 176 29.16 0.69 6.96
N PHE A 177 29.20 -0.09 5.88
CA PHE A 177 28.77 -1.49 5.94
C PHE A 177 29.63 -2.33 6.88
N SER A 178 30.95 -2.15 6.85
CA SER A 178 31.88 -2.78 7.79
C SER A 178 31.46 -2.54 9.26
N GLN A 179 31.15 -1.29 9.61
CA GLN A 179 30.65 -0.92 10.95
C GLN A 179 29.24 -1.44 11.27
N LEU A 180 28.41 -1.73 10.26
CA LEU A 180 27.11 -2.38 10.46
C LEU A 180 27.26 -3.89 10.69
N TYR A 181 28.17 -4.56 9.98
CA TYR A 181 28.41 -6.01 10.11
C TYR A 181 28.91 -6.45 11.50
N GLU A 182 29.60 -5.54 12.21
CA GLU A 182 30.04 -5.70 13.60
C GLU A 182 28.88 -5.66 14.60
N ASP A 183 27.73 -5.02 14.28
CA ASP A 183 26.56 -5.03 15.16
C ASP A 183 25.97 -6.45 15.22
N LYS A 184 25.85 -6.97 16.45
CA LYS A 184 25.23 -8.28 16.73
C LYS A 184 23.76 -8.34 16.30
N LYS A 185 23.09 -7.20 16.12
CA LYS A 185 21.70 -7.09 15.65
C LYS A 185 21.56 -7.00 14.13
N TRP A 186 22.65 -6.79 13.39
CA TRP A 186 22.60 -6.67 11.94
C TRP A 186 22.20 -8.01 11.28
N LYS A 187 21.48 -7.92 10.16
CA LYS A 187 20.85 -9.07 9.50
C LYS A 187 21.31 -9.21 8.04
N ALA A 188 21.69 -10.43 7.68
CA ALA A 188 22.19 -10.82 6.37
C ALA A 188 21.21 -10.57 5.21
N GLY A 189 19.91 -10.78 5.43
CA GLY A 189 18.89 -10.66 4.40
C GLY A 189 18.51 -9.20 4.13
N ALA A 190 18.64 -8.75 2.89
CA ALA A 190 18.26 -7.40 2.41
C ALA A 190 16.80 -7.03 2.72
N SER A 191 15.92 -8.03 2.84
CA SER A 191 14.53 -7.87 3.31
C SER A 191 14.38 -7.33 4.74
N ASN A 192 15.48 -7.20 5.49
CA ASN A 192 15.52 -6.61 6.84
C ASN A 192 16.27 -5.27 6.88
N TRP A 193 16.75 -4.76 5.75
CA TRP A 193 17.49 -3.50 5.68
C TRP A 193 16.57 -2.29 5.82
N GLY A 194 17.14 -1.12 6.16
CA GLY A 194 16.41 0.13 6.25
C GLY A 194 17.29 1.36 6.05
N THR A 195 16.98 2.44 6.77
CA THR A 195 17.75 3.70 6.71
C THR A 195 19.27 3.52 6.92
N PRO A 196 19.78 2.70 7.87
CA PRO A 196 21.23 2.54 8.07
C PRO A 196 21.95 2.03 6.82
N GLU A 197 21.42 0.97 6.21
CA GLU A 197 22.00 0.34 5.02
C GLU A 197 21.90 1.23 3.78
N LEU A 198 20.88 2.08 3.67
CA LEU A 198 20.80 3.10 2.61
C LEU A 198 21.94 4.14 2.71
N PHE A 199 22.33 4.53 3.93
CA PHE A 199 23.49 5.40 4.13
C PHE A 199 24.80 4.65 3.87
N ALA A 200 24.94 3.41 4.32
CA ALA A 200 26.13 2.58 4.06
C ALA A 200 26.33 2.29 2.55
N ALA A 201 25.24 2.06 1.81
CA ALA A 201 25.20 1.97 0.35
C ALA A 201 25.40 3.31 -0.38
N ARG A 202 25.56 4.41 0.37
CA ARG A 202 25.80 5.75 -0.18
C ARG A 202 24.73 6.13 -1.23
N ALA A 203 23.48 5.75 -0.93
CA ALA A 203 22.32 5.86 -1.81
C ALA A 203 21.81 7.29 -1.92
N ILE A 204 21.59 7.77 -3.15
CA ILE A 204 21.03 9.10 -3.43
C ILE A 204 19.86 8.96 -4.40
N CYS A 205 18.66 9.37 -3.97
CA CYS A 205 17.43 9.22 -4.75
C CYS A 205 17.15 10.45 -5.59
N MET A 206 17.50 10.40 -6.87
CA MET A 206 17.28 11.50 -7.81
C MET A 206 15.78 11.88 -7.87
N PRO A 207 15.45 13.15 -8.15
CA PRO A 207 14.06 13.60 -8.21
C PRO A 207 13.22 12.73 -9.15
N THR A 208 12.02 12.37 -8.71
CA THR A 208 11.09 11.55 -9.51
C THR A 208 10.70 12.26 -10.81
N ARG A 209 10.77 11.51 -11.91
CA ARG A 209 10.41 11.96 -13.26
C ARG A 209 9.45 10.98 -13.95
N ARG A 210 8.89 11.38 -15.09
CA ARG A 210 8.06 10.50 -15.93
C ARG A 210 8.91 9.37 -16.53
N LEU A 211 10.00 9.73 -17.20
CA LEU A 211 10.94 8.79 -17.83
C LEU A 211 12.20 8.63 -16.96
N MET A 212 12.89 7.48 -17.07
CA MET A 212 14.16 7.25 -16.36
C MET A 212 15.30 7.98 -17.07
N ASP A 213 15.89 9.01 -16.44
CA ASP A 213 16.98 9.82 -17.04
C ASP A 213 18.15 8.99 -17.63
N PRO A 214 18.66 7.92 -16.98
CA PRO A 214 19.79 7.15 -17.52
C PRO A 214 19.45 6.35 -18.77
N LEU A 215 18.16 6.26 -19.13
CA LEU A 215 17.66 5.61 -20.34
C LEU A 215 17.08 6.60 -21.35
N GLN A 216 17.28 7.91 -21.16
CA GLN A 216 16.63 8.96 -21.97
C GLN A 216 16.83 8.78 -23.48
N GLU A 217 18.02 8.33 -23.91
CA GLU A 217 18.35 8.06 -25.32
C GLU A 217 17.61 6.87 -25.93
N PHE A 218 17.10 5.94 -25.11
CA PHE A 218 16.38 4.76 -25.56
C PHE A 218 14.87 4.96 -25.67
N TYR A 219 14.31 6.06 -25.13
CA TYR A 219 12.87 6.32 -25.25
C TYR A 219 12.49 6.85 -26.63
N SER A 220 11.44 6.26 -27.19
CA SER A 220 10.67 6.90 -28.26
C SER A 220 9.95 8.15 -27.73
N ASN A 221 9.85 9.22 -28.54
CA ASN A 221 9.16 10.47 -28.15
C ASN A 221 7.69 10.26 -27.72
N ARG A 222 7.05 9.19 -28.21
CA ARG A 222 5.70 8.73 -27.86
C ARG A 222 5.55 7.26 -28.25
N PHE A 223 4.52 6.59 -27.74
CA PHE A 223 4.12 5.30 -28.29
C PHE A 223 3.58 5.48 -29.72
N ASP A 224 4.18 4.81 -30.71
CA ASP A 224 3.73 4.89 -32.10
C ASP A 224 2.53 3.95 -32.35
N TYR A 225 1.36 4.40 -31.93
CA TYR A 225 0.10 3.67 -32.05
C TYR A 225 -0.19 3.16 -33.48
N ASN A 226 0.22 3.89 -34.52
CA ASN A 226 -0.08 3.53 -35.91
C ASN A 226 0.73 2.31 -36.37
N ASN A 227 2.01 2.27 -36.00
CA ASN A 227 2.93 1.19 -36.37
C ASN A 227 3.01 0.06 -35.33
N ALA A 228 2.49 0.27 -34.12
CA ALA A 228 2.46 -0.75 -33.07
C ALA A 228 1.62 -1.99 -33.46
N HIS A 229 2.10 -3.17 -33.03
CA HIS A 229 1.39 -4.43 -33.20
C HIS A 229 -0.04 -4.35 -32.62
N PRO A 230 -1.09 -4.90 -33.28
CA PRO A 230 -2.48 -4.75 -32.84
C PRO A 230 -2.73 -5.14 -31.38
N SER A 231 -2.02 -6.15 -30.85
CA SER A 231 -2.12 -6.57 -29.46
C SER A 231 -1.70 -5.46 -28.46
N LEU A 232 -0.63 -4.71 -28.78
CA LEU A 232 -0.15 -3.59 -27.95
C LEU A 232 -1.10 -2.40 -27.99
N ARG A 233 -1.69 -2.11 -29.17
CA ARG A 233 -2.77 -1.11 -29.28
C ARG A 233 -3.93 -1.43 -28.34
N MET A 234 -4.35 -2.69 -28.30
CA MET A 234 -5.44 -3.13 -27.42
C MET A 234 -5.06 -3.07 -25.93
N PHE A 235 -3.79 -3.34 -25.57
CA PHE A 235 -3.31 -3.10 -24.20
C PHE A 235 -3.38 -1.60 -23.84
N TYR A 236 -2.89 -0.71 -24.71
CA TYR A 236 -2.96 0.74 -24.50
C TYR A 236 -4.41 1.23 -24.32
N LEU A 237 -5.32 0.86 -25.24
CA LEU A 237 -6.74 1.25 -25.16
C LEU A 237 -7.43 0.75 -23.88
N GLY A 238 -7.08 -0.45 -23.40
CA GLY A 238 -7.74 -1.07 -22.24
C GLY A 238 -8.97 -1.91 -22.62
N CYS A 239 -9.68 -2.43 -21.62
CA CYS A 239 -10.79 -3.36 -21.78
C CYS A 239 -12.19 -2.72 -21.66
N GLY A 240 -12.34 -1.44 -22.00
CA GLY A 240 -13.58 -0.67 -21.74
C GLY A 240 -13.60 -0.09 -20.33
N ASP A 241 -14.74 -0.16 -19.64
CA ASP A 241 -14.85 0.36 -18.26
C ASP A 241 -14.08 -0.52 -17.27
N MET A 242 -13.05 0.08 -16.65
CA MET A 242 -12.23 -0.54 -15.61
C MET A 242 -13.04 -0.84 -14.34
N ASN A 243 -14.18 -0.18 -14.12
CA ASN A 243 -15.05 -0.45 -12.98
C ASN A 243 -15.73 -1.81 -13.09
N ASP A 244 -16.17 -2.18 -14.28
CA ASP A 244 -16.83 -3.47 -14.54
C ASP A 244 -15.85 -4.63 -14.50
N LEU A 245 -14.57 -4.38 -14.81
CA LEU A 245 -13.53 -5.41 -14.87
C LEU A 245 -13.42 -6.23 -13.58
N ALA A 246 -13.61 -5.60 -12.42
CA ALA A 246 -13.65 -6.28 -11.12
C ALA A 246 -14.72 -7.39 -11.06
N TRP A 247 -15.82 -7.26 -11.80
CA TRP A 247 -16.98 -8.17 -11.74
C TRP A 247 -17.03 -9.18 -12.89
N GLN A 248 -16.17 -9.04 -13.91
CA GLN A 248 -16.10 -10.00 -15.01
C GLN A 248 -15.40 -11.30 -14.59
N SER A 249 -15.69 -12.39 -15.31
CA SER A 249 -15.04 -13.70 -15.10
C SER A 249 -13.84 -13.88 -16.03
N GLU A 250 -12.81 -14.58 -15.57
CA GLU A 250 -11.61 -14.87 -16.37
C GLU A 250 -11.93 -15.53 -17.73
N PRO A 251 -12.82 -16.56 -17.82
CA PRO A 251 -13.19 -17.13 -19.12
C PRO A 251 -13.83 -16.14 -20.08
N LYS A 252 -14.67 -15.22 -19.59
CA LYS A 252 -15.32 -14.18 -20.43
C LYS A 252 -14.27 -13.20 -20.97
N LEU A 253 -13.35 -12.75 -20.13
CA LEU A 253 -12.27 -11.83 -20.51
C LEU A 253 -11.29 -12.47 -21.50
N VAL A 254 -10.95 -13.75 -21.31
CA VAL A 254 -10.11 -14.52 -22.23
C VAL A 254 -10.81 -14.72 -23.58
N GLN A 255 -12.06 -15.17 -23.59
CA GLN A 255 -12.82 -15.35 -24.84
C GLN A 255 -13.02 -14.03 -25.61
N ALA A 256 -13.32 -12.93 -24.92
CA ALA A 256 -13.48 -11.62 -25.53
C ALA A 256 -12.17 -11.05 -26.11
N ALA A 257 -11.01 -11.43 -25.57
CA ALA A 257 -9.69 -11.02 -26.05
C ALA A 257 -9.15 -11.89 -27.21
N GLY A 258 -9.82 -13.00 -27.54
CA GLY A 258 -9.42 -13.94 -28.58
C GLY A 258 -8.14 -14.71 -28.23
N SER A 259 -7.27 -14.93 -29.23
CA SER A 259 -6.01 -15.69 -29.07
C SER A 259 -4.90 -14.93 -28.33
N ASN A 260 -5.12 -13.68 -27.94
CA ASN A 260 -4.12 -12.84 -27.30
C ASN A 260 -4.16 -12.97 -25.77
N ASN A 261 -2.98 -12.95 -25.14
CA ASN A 261 -2.82 -13.00 -23.67
C ASN A 261 -3.40 -11.78 -22.92
N LEU A 262 -3.96 -10.80 -23.62
CA LEU A 262 -4.69 -9.63 -23.07
C LEU A 262 -5.79 -10.04 -22.08
N GLY A 263 -6.58 -11.06 -22.39
CA GLY A 263 -7.65 -11.50 -21.49
C GLY A 263 -7.14 -12.00 -20.13
N GLY A 264 -5.94 -12.58 -20.10
CA GLY A 264 -5.24 -12.96 -18.87
C GLY A 264 -4.74 -11.76 -18.06
N ILE A 265 -4.23 -10.71 -18.75
CA ILE A 265 -3.88 -9.43 -18.10
C ILE A 265 -5.12 -8.82 -17.44
N TRP A 266 -6.23 -8.73 -18.18
CA TRP A 266 -7.46 -8.13 -17.67
C TRP A 266 -8.07 -8.97 -16.54
N ALA A 267 -8.01 -10.30 -16.60
CA ALA A 267 -8.43 -11.16 -15.50
C ALA A 267 -7.57 -11.00 -14.22
N ALA A 268 -6.25 -10.86 -14.37
CA ALA A 268 -5.34 -10.60 -13.25
C ALA A 268 -5.61 -9.21 -12.63
N LEU A 269 -5.81 -8.18 -13.45
CA LEU A 269 -6.17 -6.84 -13.00
C LEU A 269 -7.54 -6.82 -12.30
N GLY A 270 -8.55 -7.46 -12.89
CA GLY A 270 -9.89 -7.58 -12.31
C GLY A 270 -9.89 -8.30 -10.96
N THR A 271 -9.01 -9.30 -10.77
CA THR A 271 -8.82 -9.97 -9.47
C THR A 271 -8.33 -8.99 -8.38
N LEU A 272 -7.39 -8.12 -8.71
CA LEU A 272 -6.85 -7.12 -7.79
C LEU A 272 -7.85 -6.01 -7.50
N LEU A 273 -8.52 -5.48 -8.54
CA LEU A 273 -9.58 -4.48 -8.40
C LEU A 273 -10.79 -5.02 -7.61
N ARG A 274 -11.11 -6.32 -7.72
CA ARG A 274 -12.13 -6.99 -6.90
C ARG A 274 -11.72 -7.04 -5.44
N GLY A 275 -10.45 -7.37 -5.14
CA GLY A 275 -9.92 -7.36 -3.77
C GLY A 275 -10.03 -5.97 -3.14
N GLU A 276 -9.66 -4.92 -3.88
CA GLU A 276 -9.81 -3.52 -3.44
C GLU A 276 -11.28 -3.14 -3.25
N LYS A 277 -12.17 -3.50 -4.20
CA LYS A 277 -13.61 -3.24 -4.09
C LYS A 277 -14.29 -4.01 -2.96
N PHE A 278 -13.81 -5.18 -2.53
CA PHE A 278 -14.31 -5.83 -1.32
C PHE A 278 -13.76 -5.19 -0.04
N ALA A 279 -12.49 -4.79 -0.03
CA ALA A 279 -11.90 -4.04 1.09
C ALA A 279 -12.60 -2.67 1.32
N LEU A 280 -13.07 -2.03 0.25
CA LEU A 280 -13.89 -0.81 0.29
C LEU A 280 -15.39 -1.08 0.46
N GLY A 281 -15.90 -2.18 -0.12
CA GLY A 281 -17.33 -2.54 -0.17
C GLY A 281 -17.88 -3.13 1.13
N ASN A 282 -17.03 -3.68 2.00
CA ASN A 282 -17.43 -3.97 3.39
C ASN A 282 -17.82 -2.70 4.20
N TYR A 283 -17.69 -1.50 3.62
CA TYR A 283 -18.22 -0.25 4.17
C TYR A 283 -19.55 0.20 3.52
N GLY A 284 -20.21 -0.62 2.69
CA GLY A 284 -21.53 -0.28 2.15
C GLY A 284 -22.19 -1.34 1.25
N LEU A 285 -23.49 -1.55 1.50
CA LEU A 285 -24.44 -2.44 0.79
C LEU A 285 -24.54 -3.90 1.28
N ASN A 286 -25.17 -4.08 2.45
CA ASN A 286 -25.97 -5.28 2.70
C ASN A 286 -27.26 -5.23 1.84
N GLN A 287 -27.18 -5.74 0.61
CA GLN A 287 -28.36 -6.25 -0.12
C GLN A 287 -28.05 -7.66 -0.60
N GLY A 288 -28.54 -8.66 0.14
CA GLY A 288 -28.36 -10.06 -0.22
C GLY A 288 -29.39 -10.52 -1.26
N PRO A 289 -29.01 -11.42 -2.17
CA PRO A 289 -29.93 -12.35 -2.83
C PRO A 289 -30.00 -13.68 -2.04
N THR A 290 -31.19 -14.25 -1.95
CA THR A 290 -31.51 -15.44 -1.15
C THR A 290 -31.16 -16.78 -1.82
N GLY A 291 -30.35 -17.60 -1.13
CA GLY A 291 -30.35 -19.08 -1.23
C GLY A 291 -29.63 -19.73 -2.42
N PRO A 292 -29.47 -21.08 -2.44
CA PRO A 292 -30.05 -22.07 -1.53
C PRO A 292 -29.05 -22.87 -0.67
N SER A 293 -29.62 -23.64 0.26
CA SER A 293 -29.01 -24.43 1.34
C SER A 293 -27.85 -25.38 0.99
N ARG A 294 -26.86 -25.43 1.90
CA ARG A 294 -25.72 -26.36 1.93
C ARG A 294 -26.17 -27.76 2.42
N PRO A 295 -25.88 -28.87 1.72
CA PRO A 295 -26.18 -30.21 2.23
C PRO A 295 -25.21 -30.61 3.36
N THR A 296 -25.77 -30.95 4.52
CA THR A 296 -25.04 -31.51 5.66
C THR A 296 -24.53 -32.92 5.34
N ARG A 297 -23.21 -33.14 5.31
CA ARG A 297 -22.64 -34.50 5.31
C ARG A 297 -22.59 -35.04 6.74
N GLN A 298 -23.51 -35.95 7.05
CA GLN A 298 -23.50 -36.73 8.29
C GLN A 298 -22.28 -37.66 8.34
N ALA A 299 -21.76 -37.87 9.55
CA ALA A 299 -20.76 -38.90 9.81
C ALA A 299 -21.41 -40.29 9.88
N ALA A 300 -20.73 -41.31 9.37
CA ALA A 300 -21.09 -42.71 9.57
C ALA A 300 -19.86 -43.48 10.06
N MET A 301 -19.96 -44.05 11.26
CA MET A 301 -18.93 -44.92 11.85
C MET A 301 -19.24 -46.40 11.54
N GLN A 302 -18.21 -47.10 11.05
CA GLN A 302 -17.85 -48.50 11.32
C GLN A 302 -18.89 -49.65 11.23
N ALA A 303 -18.55 -50.67 10.43
CA ALA A 303 -18.85 -52.07 10.76
C ALA A 303 -17.81 -53.08 10.16
N ARG A 304 -17.01 -53.68 11.05
CA ARG A 304 -16.37 -55.03 11.10
C ARG A 304 -15.84 -55.79 9.84
N ARG A 305 -14.65 -56.39 10.04
CA ARG A 305 -14.00 -57.49 9.27
C ARG A 305 -14.70 -58.86 9.45
N PRO A 306 -14.36 -59.89 8.62
CA PRO A 306 -13.38 -60.93 9.07
C PRO A 306 -12.10 -61.05 8.20
N GLN A 307 -11.19 -61.96 8.59
CA GLN A 307 -9.91 -62.31 7.91
C GLN A 307 -10.05 -63.53 6.99
N GLU A 308 -9.10 -63.71 6.05
CA GLU A 308 -8.39 -65.01 5.87
C GLU A 308 -7.04 -64.82 5.11
N SER A 309 -6.26 -65.89 4.92
CA SER A 309 -4.77 -65.85 4.94
C SER A 309 -4.03 -66.37 3.69
N THR A 310 -2.70 -66.21 3.72
CA THR A 310 -1.61 -66.62 2.77
C THR A 310 -1.34 -65.67 1.58
N GLY A 311 -0.11 -65.56 1.04
CA GLY A 311 1.19 -66.10 1.50
C GLY A 311 2.42 -65.72 0.64
N SER A 312 3.63 -65.92 1.21
CA SER A 312 4.98 -66.00 0.59
C SER A 312 5.61 -64.83 -0.22
N THR A 313 6.81 -64.42 0.25
CA THR A 313 7.84 -63.52 -0.33
C THR A 313 8.83 -64.32 -1.25
N PRO A 314 9.89 -63.77 -1.92
CA PRO A 314 10.47 -62.41 -1.85
C PRO A 314 11.01 -61.72 -3.14
N GLN A 315 11.58 -60.52 -2.93
CA GLN A 315 12.75 -59.86 -3.56
C GLN A 315 12.58 -58.71 -4.58
N SER A 316 13.47 -57.71 -4.38
CA SER A 316 13.77 -56.50 -5.19
C SER A 316 12.64 -55.44 -5.29
N GLY A 317 12.87 -54.15 -5.03
CA GLY A 317 14.07 -53.42 -4.59
C GLY A 317 13.85 -51.89 -4.75
N SER A 318 14.65 -51.06 -4.06
CA SER A 318 14.68 -49.58 -4.19
C SER A 318 13.44 -48.80 -3.72
N GLY A 319 13.39 -48.48 -2.42
CA GLY A 319 12.52 -47.42 -1.90
C GLY A 319 13.27 -46.09 -1.74
N SER A 320 12.75 -45.00 -2.31
CA SER A 320 13.18 -43.64 -1.95
C SER A 320 12.40 -43.15 -0.73
N ARG A 321 13.01 -43.24 0.46
CA ARG A 321 12.48 -42.62 1.68
C ARG A 321 12.83 -41.13 1.71
N SER A 322 11.81 -40.29 1.79
CA SER A 322 11.96 -38.92 2.29
C SER A 322 12.31 -38.95 3.78
N PRO A 323 13.36 -38.26 4.26
CA PRO A 323 13.57 -38.03 5.68
C PRO A 323 12.95 -36.69 6.08
N SER A 324 11.80 -36.75 6.75
CA SER A 324 11.39 -35.71 7.70
C SER A 324 11.82 -36.16 9.10
N VAL A 325 12.44 -35.25 9.87
CA VAL A 325 12.29 -35.09 11.34
C VAL A 325 13.27 -34.00 11.84
N TYR A 326 12.65 -32.89 12.26
CA TYR A 326 13.01 -31.90 13.28
C TYR A 326 14.43 -31.80 13.87
N ALA A 327 14.92 -30.56 13.89
CA ALA A 327 15.48 -29.97 15.11
C ALA A 327 15.00 -28.51 15.25
N ALA A 328 14.22 -28.24 16.31
CA ALA A 328 13.94 -26.87 16.80
C ALA A 328 15.07 -26.48 17.79
N SER A 329 15.26 -25.26 18.29
CA SER A 329 14.55 -23.97 18.17
C SER A 329 15.51 -22.85 18.57
N SER A 330 15.28 -21.61 18.12
CA SER A 330 15.36 -20.46 19.04
C SER A 330 14.39 -19.37 18.59
N SER A 331 13.68 -18.78 19.54
CA SER A 331 12.50 -17.96 19.30
C SER A 331 12.83 -16.48 19.14
N SER A 332 12.11 -15.81 18.26
CA SER A 332 11.85 -14.37 18.33
C SER A 332 10.44 -14.10 17.82
N GLU A 333 9.67 -13.40 18.64
CA GLU A 333 8.21 -13.35 18.56
C GLU A 333 7.72 -12.58 17.33
N SER A 334 7.20 -13.31 16.34
CA SER A 334 6.38 -12.72 15.28
C SER A 334 4.94 -12.64 15.76
N LEU A 335 4.56 -11.48 16.30
CA LEU A 335 3.24 -11.27 16.90
C LEU A 335 2.13 -11.29 15.82
N LEU A 336 1.28 -12.30 15.94
CA LEU A 336 0.18 -12.64 15.05
C LEU A 336 -0.86 -11.54 14.87
N GLY A 337 -1.39 -11.46 13.65
CA GLY A 337 -2.68 -10.85 13.34
C GLY A 337 -3.48 -11.81 12.44
N TYR A 338 -4.24 -12.72 13.05
CA TYR A 338 -5.18 -13.58 12.32
C TYR A 338 -6.42 -12.76 11.94
N GLY A 339 -6.57 -12.47 10.65
CA GLY A 339 -7.89 -12.31 10.02
C GLY A 339 -8.36 -13.65 9.46
N PRO A 340 -9.66 -13.86 9.22
CA PRO A 340 -10.15 -15.09 8.61
C PRO A 340 -9.60 -15.26 7.20
N ASP A 341 -9.07 -16.45 6.90
CA ASP A 341 -8.51 -16.77 5.58
C ASP A 341 -9.57 -16.65 4.48
N ILE A 342 -9.45 -15.61 3.64
CA ILE A 342 -10.14 -15.56 2.35
C ILE A 342 -9.32 -16.45 1.40
N PRO A 343 -9.89 -17.53 0.83
CA PRO A 343 -9.17 -18.43 -0.06
C PRO A 343 -8.99 -17.80 -1.45
N GLY A 344 -8.02 -16.90 -1.57
CA GLY A 344 -7.51 -16.35 -2.81
C GLY A 344 -5.99 -16.46 -2.87
N PRO A 345 -5.36 -16.31 -4.05
CA PRO A 345 -3.91 -16.15 -4.14
C PRO A 345 -3.48 -14.96 -3.28
N LEU A 346 -2.31 -15.05 -2.64
CA LEU A 346 -1.76 -13.93 -1.88
C LEU A 346 -1.69 -12.71 -2.81
N VAL A 347 -2.05 -11.52 -2.31
CA VAL A 347 -2.12 -10.30 -3.16
C VAL A 347 -0.78 -10.00 -3.84
N GLU A 348 0.32 -10.48 -3.23
CA GLU A 348 1.67 -10.58 -3.81
C GLU A 348 1.67 -11.36 -5.15
N ASP A 349 1.26 -12.62 -5.14
CA ASP A 349 1.28 -13.51 -6.30
C ASP A 349 0.28 -13.05 -7.38
N ALA A 350 -0.85 -12.45 -6.98
CA ALA A 350 -1.76 -11.80 -7.90
C ALA A 350 -1.14 -10.56 -8.58
N THR A 351 -0.33 -9.79 -7.84
CA THR A 351 0.47 -8.68 -8.37
C THR A 351 1.55 -9.22 -9.31
N VAL A 352 2.33 -10.24 -8.91
CA VAL A 352 3.34 -10.89 -9.77
C VAL A 352 2.72 -11.41 -11.07
N ARG A 353 1.57 -12.09 -11.00
CA ARG A 353 0.83 -12.59 -12.18
C ARG A 353 0.39 -11.47 -13.12
N LEU A 354 -0.08 -10.34 -12.60
CA LEU A 354 -0.44 -9.16 -13.40
C LEU A 354 0.79 -8.59 -14.12
N ILE A 355 1.86 -8.31 -13.38
CA ILE A 355 3.06 -7.66 -13.91
C ILE A 355 3.78 -8.56 -14.91
N SER A 356 3.94 -9.85 -14.61
CA SER A 356 4.55 -10.80 -15.54
C SER A 356 3.75 -10.93 -16.82
N SER A 357 2.40 -10.91 -16.74
CA SER A 357 1.53 -10.94 -17.92
C SER A 357 1.69 -9.70 -18.78
N ILE A 358 1.73 -8.50 -18.18
CA ILE A 358 1.92 -7.22 -18.88
C ILE A 358 3.31 -7.13 -19.53
N VAL A 359 4.38 -7.36 -18.76
CA VAL A 359 5.74 -7.23 -19.29
C VAL A 359 5.98 -8.29 -20.37
N ARG A 360 5.59 -9.54 -20.15
CA ARG A 360 5.70 -10.60 -21.17
C ARG A 360 4.87 -10.28 -22.43
N HIS A 361 3.69 -9.68 -22.29
CA HIS A 361 2.92 -9.20 -23.45
C HIS A 361 3.68 -8.14 -24.24
N ILE A 362 4.25 -7.14 -23.57
CA ILE A 362 5.02 -6.09 -24.25
C ILE A 362 6.25 -6.69 -24.92
N LEU A 363 7.04 -7.51 -24.20
CA LEU A 363 8.20 -8.21 -24.75
C LEU A 363 7.85 -9.06 -25.98
N ASN A 364 6.74 -9.79 -25.97
CA ASN A 364 6.35 -10.68 -27.08
C ASN A 364 5.90 -9.95 -28.36
N TYR A 365 5.43 -8.69 -28.25
CA TYR A 365 4.87 -7.95 -29.39
C TYR A 365 5.64 -6.68 -29.79
N GLN A 366 6.63 -6.27 -28.98
CA GLN A 366 7.53 -5.14 -29.25
C GLN A 366 8.89 -5.61 -29.80
N GLN A 367 9.28 -6.86 -29.56
CA GLN A 367 10.56 -7.40 -30.04
C GLN A 367 10.51 -7.86 -31.50
N ASP A 368 11.59 -7.58 -32.21
CA ASP A 368 11.89 -8.21 -33.50
C ASP A 368 12.49 -9.60 -33.23
N THR A 369 11.76 -10.65 -33.59
CA THR A 369 12.15 -12.05 -33.38
C THR A 369 13.37 -12.49 -34.20
N THR A 370 13.85 -11.66 -35.14
CA THR A 370 15.08 -11.93 -35.89
C THR A 370 16.35 -11.51 -35.12
N GLN A 371 16.22 -10.77 -34.02
CA GLN A 371 17.35 -10.34 -33.20
C GLN A 371 17.98 -11.50 -32.43
N ALA A 372 19.32 -11.56 -32.40
CA ALA A 372 20.08 -12.60 -31.71
C ALA A 372 20.00 -12.53 -30.16
N ARG A 373 19.50 -11.41 -29.62
CA ARG A 373 19.36 -11.16 -28.18
C ARG A 373 17.90 -10.82 -27.89
N LEU A 374 17.13 -11.84 -27.49
CA LEU A 374 15.75 -11.67 -27.05
C LEU A 374 15.70 -11.61 -25.52
N LEU A 375 14.85 -10.73 -25.00
CA LEU A 375 14.48 -10.66 -23.59
C LEU A 375 13.31 -11.60 -23.31
N SER A 376 13.45 -12.38 -22.24
CA SER A 376 12.41 -13.23 -21.66
C SER A 376 11.99 -12.72 -20.28
N TRP A 377 10.78 -13.10 -19.87
CA TRP A 377 10.34 -12.96 -18.49
C TRP A 377 10.71 -14.22 -17.70
N ARG A 378 11.32 -14.03 -16.52
CA ARG A 378 11.64 -15.06 -15.53
C ARG A 378 10.60 -15.07 -14.41
N ASP A 379 9.86 -16.18 -14.25
CA ASP A 379 8.87 -16.36 -13.17
C ASP A 379 9.46 -16.95 -11.88
N GLN A 380 10.65 -17.56 -11.95
CA GLN A 380 11.31 -18.14 -10.77
C GLN A 380 11.84 -17.01 -9.87
N ARG A 381 11.57 -17.07 -8.56
CA ARG A 381 12.23 -16.21 -7.57
C ARG A 381 13.71 -16.61 -7.46
N VAL A 382 14.64 -15.68 -7.65
CA VAL A 382 16.10 -15.94 -7.55
C VAL A 382 16.66 -15.29 -6.30
N THR A 383 17.52 -16.02 -5.58
CA THR A 383 18.26 -15.49 -4.42
C THR A 383 19.71 -15.23 -4.81
N TYR A 384 20.07 -13.96 -4.79
CA TYR A 384 21.43 -13.46 -4.94
C TYR A 384 22.12 -13.42 -3.59
N GLY A 385 23.44 -13.60 -3.61
CA GLY A 385 24.26 -13.39 -2.43
C GLY A 385 25.70 -13.09 -2.78
N TYR A 386 26.35 -12.36 -1.86
CA TYR A 386 27.78 -12.06 -1.90
C TYR A 386 28.35 -12.13 -0.48
N LYS A 387 29.67 -12.31 -0.38
CA LYS A 387 30.41 -12.26 0.88
C LYS A 387 31.04 -10.87 1.02
N GLY A 388 30.62 -10.10 2.01
CA GLY A 388 31.36 -8.93 2.50
C GLY A 388 32.41 -9.34 3.53
N ASP A 389 33.13 -8.37 4.09
CA ASP A 389 34.31 -8.59 4.97
C ASP A 389 34.13 -9.72 6.01
N SER A 390 33.05 -9.66 6.79
CA SER A 390 32.76 -10.60 7.88
C SER A 390 31.41 -11.29 7.80
N ARG A 391 30.58 -10.95 6.80
CA ARG A 391 29.18 -11.40 6.67
C ARG A 391 28.80 -11.72 5.22
N THR A 392 27.93 -12.71 5.06
CA THR A 392 27.22 -12.92 3.79
C THR A 392 25.98 -12.06 3.75
N VAL A 393 25.76 -11.33 2.65
CA VAL A 393 24.50 -10.65 2.35
C VAL A 393 23.71 -11.50 1.35
N SER A 394 22.39 -11.58 1.54
CA SER A 394 21.50 -12.25 0.59
C SER A 394 20.26 -11.41 0.29
N ALA A 395 19.75 -11.53 -0.93
CA ALA A 395 18.56 -10.84 -1.40
C ALA A 395 17.81 -11.71 -2.40
N THR A 396 16.48 -11.78 -2.29
CA THR A 396 15.62 -12.58 -3.18
C THR A 396 14.69 -11.65 -3.95
N ASP A 397 14.47 -11.91 -5.24
CA ASP A 397 13.48 -11.21 -6.07
C ASP A 397 12.20 -12.03 -6.28
N ASP A 398 11.20 -11.40 -6.90
CA ASP A 398 9.92 -12.02 -7.26
C ASP A 398 9.84 -12.40 -8.75
N GLY A 399 10.99 -12.53 -9.43
CA GLY A 399 11.10 -12.70 -10.88
C GLY A 399 11.80 -11.53 -11.57
N GLY A 400 11.64 -11.40 -12.89
CA GLY A 400 12.13 -10.24 -13.64
C GLY A 400 12.26 -10.43 -15.14
N VAL A 401 13.03 -9.54 -15.78
CA VAL A 401 13.40 -9.61 -17.20
C VAL A 401 14.86 -10.03 -17.34
N GLU A 402 15.11 -11.05 -18.15
CA GLU A 402 16.44 -11.60 -18.40
C GLU A 402 16.74 -11.66 -19.91
N MET A 403 18.02 -11.78 -20.26
CA MET A 403 18.54 -11.90 -21.61
C MET A 403 19.41 -13.15 -21.69
N TRP A 404 19.19 -14.01 -22.68
CA TRP A 404 20.15 -15.08 -22.98
C TRP A 404 21.42 -14.49 -23.61
N SER A 405 22.59 -14.85 -23.09
CA SER A 405 23.89 -14.49 -23.67
C SER A 405 24.55 -15.72 -24.29
N PRO A 406 24.49 -15.91 -25.63
CA PRO A 406 25.02 -17.10 -26.29
C PRO A 406 26.51 -17.35 -26.03
N GLY A 407 27.32 -16.28 -25.98
CA GLY A 407 28.77 -16.39 -25.78
C GLY A 407 29.18 -16.89 -24.39
N ASN A 408 28.38 -16.60 -23.36
CA ASN A 408 28.64 -17.03 -21.98
C ASN A 408 27.77 -18.22 -21.56
N GLN A 409 26.85 -18.67 -22.43
CA GLN A 409 25.84 -19.69 -22.16
C GLN A 409 25.07 -19.46 -20.84
N ASN A 410 24.78 -18.19 -20.52
CA ASN A 410 24.11 -17.82 -19.28
C ASN A 410 23.00 -16.78 -19.48
N PHE A 411 22.08 -16.73 -18.51
CA PHE A 411 21.05 -15.70 -18.42
C PHE A 411 21.61 -14.48 -17.67
N ARG A 412 21.47 -13.32 -18.29
CA ARG A 412 21.86 -12.01 -17.77
C ARG A 412 20.63 -11.25 -17.32
N GLN A 413 20.60 -10.76 -16.09
CA GLN A 413 19.45 -10.06 -15.52
C GLN A 413 19.39 -8.60 -16.00
N VAL A 414 18.34 -8.23 -16.72
CA VAL A 414 18.12 -6.86 -17.23
C VAL A 414 17.33 -6.02 -16.23
N ALA A 415 16.26 -6.59 -15.65
CA ALA A 415 15.46 -5.92 -14.62
C ALA A 415 14.94 -6.94 -13.59
N LEU A 416 14.89 -6.56 -12.31
CA LEU A 416 14.32 -7.35 -11.22
C LEU A 416 12.84 -7.00 -11.01
N LEU A 417 12.02 -7.92 -10.53
CA LEU A 417 10.68 -7.63 -9.98
C LEU A 417 10.74 -7.65 -8.45
N GLU A 418 10.15 -6.62 -7.83
CA GLU A 418 9.82 -6.57 -6.41
C GLU A 418 8.31 -6.34 -6.27
N ALA A 419 7.58 -7.32 -5.74
CA ALA A 419 6.12 -7.28 -5.60
C ALA A 419 5.69 -7.19 -4.14
N LYS A 420 4.87 -6.19 -3.80
CA LYS A 420 4.39 -5.97 -2.42
C LYS A 420 2.86 -6.11 -2.33
N ARG A 421 2.41 -7.05 -1.47
CA ARG A 421 1.00 -7.36 -1.15
C ARG A 421 0.13 -6.11 -1.06
N SER A 422 0.52 -5.20 -0.18
CA SER A 422 -0.08 -3.88 -0.06
C SER A 422 0.99 -2.93 0.48
N LEU A 423 1.07 -1.77 -0.14
CA LEU A 423 1.81 -0.63 0.37
C LEU A 423 0.82 0.35 0.97
N ARG A 424 1.24 1.07 2.02
CA ARG A 424 0.42 2.13 2.62
C ARG A 424 0.07 3.16 1.55
N ASN A 425 -1.21 3.38 1.28
CA ASN A 425 -1.62 4.41 0.33
C ASN A 425 -1.52 5.81 0.99
N VAL A 426 -0.91 6.77 0.29
CA VAL A 426 -0.83 8.18 0.71
C VAL A 426 -1.21 9.07 -0.47
N GLY A 427 -2.43 9.60 -0.44
CA GLY A 427 -2.93 10.51 -1.49
C GLY A 427 -3.34 9.82 -2.79
N GLY A 428 -3.79 8.56 -2.74
CA GLY A 428 -4.22 7.79 -3.90
C GLY A 428 -3.08 7.01 -4.59
N GLN A 429 -1.86 7.06 -4.04
CA GLN A 429 -0.70 6.33 -4.55
C GLN A 429 -0.02 5.51 -3.45
N PRO A 430 0.63 4.38 -3.80
CA PRO A 430 1.44 3.61 -2.86
C PRO A 430 2.62 4.41 -2.27
N PHE A 431 2.90 4.24 -0.99
CA PHE A 431 4.06 4.85 -0.31
C PHE A 431 5.21 3.86 -0.20
N VAL A 432 6.38 4.25 -0.71
CA VAL A 432 7.63 3.47 -0.58
C VAL A 432 8.32 3.89 0.71
N SER A 433 8.41 2.95 1.66
CA SER A 433 9.13 3.13 2.91
C SER A 433 10.63 2.94 2.73
N ASP A 434 11.39 3.32 3.75
CA ASP A 434 12.85 3.25 3.73
C ASP A 434 13.33 1.79 3.69
N GLU A 435 12.58 0.88 4.29
CA GLU A 435 12.84 -0.57 4.30
C GLU A 435 12.66 -1.18 2.90
N ILE A 436 11.62 -0.77 2.17
CA ILE A 436 11.38 -1.26 0.79
C ILE A 436 12.46 -0.76 -0.16
N LEU A 437 12.84 0.52 -0.03
CA LEU A 437 13.95 1.08 -0.81
C LEU A 437 15.27 0.38 -0.46
N ALA A 438 15.53 0.13 0.83
CA ALA A 438 16.73 -0.56 1.29
C ALA A 438 16.81 -2.01 0.79
N GLN A 439 15.67 -2.72 0.74
CA GLN A 439 15.59 -4.05 0.15
C GLN A 439 15.95 -4.02 -1.35
N MET A 440 15.36 -3.11 -2.14
CA MET A 440 15.68 -2.98 -3.56
C MET A 440 17.14 -2.59 -3.81
N VAL A 441 17.71 -1.74 -2.95
CA VAL A 441 19.15 -1.42 -2.94
C VAL A 441 19.99 -2.67 -2.66
N GLY A 442 19.63 -3.46 -1.66
CA GLY A 442 20.31 -4.71 -1.34
C GLY A 442 20.23 -5.74 -2.46
N GLN A 443 19.09 -5.85 -3.15
CA GLN A 443 18.94 -6.67 -4.36
C GLN A 443 19.84 -6.20 -5.49
N ALA A 444 19.85 -4.90 -5.81
CA ALA A 444 20.67 -4.35 -6.89
C ALA A 444 22.17 -4.53 -6.62
N ILE A 445 22.62 -4.35 -5.39
CA ILE A 445 24.01 -4.62 -4.96
C ILE A 445 24.30 -6.11 -5.01
N ALA A 446 23.40 -6.96 -4.50
CA ALA A 446 23.62 -8.40 -4.46
C ALA A 446 23.71 -9.00 -5.86
N LEU A 447 22.89 -8.55 -6.81
CA LEU A 447 22.96 -8.94 -8.22
C LEU A 447 24.32 -8.54 -8.85
N GLN A 448 24.84 -7.35 -8.56
CA GLN A 448 26.12 -6.86 -9.09
C GLN A 448 27.34 -7.58 -8.50
N ARG A 449 27.27 -8.05 -7.24
CA ARG A 449 28.37 -8.77 -6.56
C ARG A 449 28.18 -10.30 -6.53
N SER A 450 27.14 -10.86 -7.15
CA SER A 450 26.88 -12.30 -7.04
C SER A 450 27.77 -13.13 -7.95
N ASN A 451 28.34 -14.19 -7.39
CA ASN A 451 29.01 -15.27 -8.14
C ASN A 451 28.01 -16.37 -8.57
N SER A 452 26.72 -16.04 -8.70
CA SER A 452 25.69 -17.00 -9.14
C SER A 452 25.63 -17.10 -10.66
N ASN A 453 24.93 -18.12 -11.18
CA ASN A 453 24.68 -18.27 -12.62
C ASN A 453 23.87 -17.10 -13.21
N TYR A 454 23.15 -16.34 -12.37
CA TYR A 454 22.47 -15.10 -12.73
C TYR A 454 23.37 -13.91 -12.38
N VAL A 455 23.88 -13.26 -13.41
CA VAL A 455 24.71 -12.04 -13.32
C VAL A 455 23.95 -10.84 -13.90
N ALA A 456 24.29 -9.63 -13.47
CA ALA A 456 23.71 -8.42 -14.03
C ALA A 456 24.00 -8.30 -15.54
N ALA A 457 23.04 -7.82 -16.33
CA ALA A 457 23.24 -7.63 -17.77
C ALA A 457 24.22 -6.50 -18.08
N CYS A 458 24.28 -5.49 -17.23
CA CYS A 458 25.20 -4.36 -17.31
C CYS A 458 25.97 -4.23 -16.00
N GLN A 459 27.30 -4.12 -16.09
CA GLN A 459 28.12 -3.83 -14.91
C GLN A 459 27.82 -2.42 -14.42
N ASN A 460 27.76 -2.24 -13.10
CA ASN A 460 27.46 -0.97 -12.43
C ASN A 460 26.07 -0.37 -12.76
N ARG A 461 25.13 -1.13 -13.34
CA ARG A 461 23.76 -0.67 -13.63
C ARG A 461 22.73 -1.77 -13.39
N SER A 462 21.65 -1.46 -12.68
CA SER A 462 20.54 -2.38 -12.41
C SER A 462 19.20 -1.67 -12.56
N VAL A 463 18.14 -2.41 -12.85
CA VAL A 463 16.76 -1.91 -12.89
C VAL A 463 15.90 -2.76 -11.97
N THR A 464 15.02 -2.14 -11.19
CA THR A 464 13.96 -2.83 -10.45
C THR A 464 12.60 -2.28 -10.85
N ILE A 465 11.68 -3.19 -11.16
CA ILE A 465 10.26 -2.93 -11.33
C ILE A 465 9.62 -3.18 -9.96
N LEU A 466 9.26 -2.11 -9.24
CA LEU A 466 8.47 -2.21 -8.03
C LEU A 466 6.99 -2.26 -8.40
N ALA A 467 6.25 -3.22 -7.84
CA ALA A 467 4.81 -3.35 -8.05
C ALA A 467 4.05 -3.51 -6.74
N SER A 468 2.87 -2.93 -6.67
CA SER A 468 1.91 -3.21 -5.60
C SER A 468 0.49 -3.06 -6.12
N THR A 469 -0.30 -4.14 -6.04
CA THR A 469 -1.64 -4.22 -6.63
C THR A 469 -1.61 -3.89 -8.13
N HIS A 470 -2.31 -2.84 -8.58
CA HIS A 470 -2.36 -2.38 -9.97
C HIS A 470 -1.43 -1.19 -10.28
N PHE A 471 -0.48 -0.88 -9.38
CA PHE A 471 0.51 0.19 -9.55
C PHE A 471 1.91 -0.37 -9.83
N ILE A 472 2.62 0.27 -10.77
CA ILE A 472 4.01 -0.03 -11.15
C ILE A 472 4.89 1.21 -10.93
N ARG A 473 6.15 1.02 -10.50
CA ARG A 473 7.18 2.06 -10.46
C ARG A 473 8.54 1.46 -10.82
N PHE A 474 9.18 2.00 -11.85
CA PHE A 474 10.54 1.62 -12.25
C PHE A 474 11.59 2.41 -11.48
N TYR A 475 12.68 1.74 -11.12
CA TYR A 475 13.87 2.29 -10.49
C TYR A 475 15.09 1.91 -11.32
N PHE A 476 15.91 2.90 -11.72
CA PHE A 476 17.23 2.66 -12.27
C PHE A 476 18.30 2.91 -11.20
N PHE A 477 19.22 1.97 -10.99
CA PHE A 477 20.35 2.06 -10.07
C PHE A 477 21.63 2.21 -10.89
N ASP A 478 22.29 3.36 -10.75
CA ASP A 478 23.54 3.71 -11.41
C ASP A 478 24.66 3.74 -10.36
N PHE A 479 25.58 2.80 -10.45
CA PHE A 479 26.71 2.67 -9.53
C PHE A 479 27.94 3.37 -10.13
N SER A 480 28.74 4.04 -9.29
CA SER A 480 30.00 4.64 -9.73
C SER A 480 30.97 3.55 -10.22
N SER A 481 31.86 3.85 -11.17
CA SER A 481 32.71 2.83 -11.82
C SER A 481 33.63 2.05 -10.88
N ASN A 482 33.94 2.61 -9.71
CA ASN A 482 34.75 2.04 -8.64
C ASN A 482 33.92 1.59 -7.42
N TYR A 483 32.58 1.61 -7.50
CA TYR A 483 31.69 1.42 -6.35
C TYR A 483 31.86 0.05 -5.68
N PHE A 484 32.18 -0.99 -6.45
CA PHE A 484 32.39 -2.36 -6.00
C PHE A 484 33.88 -2.75 -5.84
N GLN A 485 34.82 -1.79 -5.84
CA GLN A 485 36.21 -2.09 -5.48
C GLN A 485 36.27 -2.49 -3.99
N ASP A 486 36.92 -3.61 -3.67
CA ASP A 486 36.78 -4.27 -2.36
C ASP A 486 37.32 -3.41 -1.19
N ASP A 487 38.35 -2.59 -1.42
CA ASP A 487 38.86 -1.61 -0.45
C ASP A 487 37.87 -0.47 -0.17
N LYS A 488 36.97 -0.19 -1.13
CA LYS A 488 36.07 0.96 -1.12
C LYS A 488 34.65 0.61 -0.67
N TYR A 489 34.08 -0.51 -1.11
CA TYR A 489 32.66 -0.76 -0.90
C TYR A 489 32.27 -0.85 0.59
N GLU A 490 32.96 -1.66 1.40
CA GLU A 490 32.58 -1.91 2.80
C GLU A 490 33.06 -0.80 3.77
N ASN A 491 34.23 -0.22 3.48
CA ASN A 491 35.00 0.60 4.43
C ASN A 491 35.08 2.09 4.09
N GLN A 492 34.77 2.51 2.86
CA GLN A 492 34.97 3.91 2.46
C GLN A 492 34.05 4.89 3.20
N ALA A 493 34.68 5.93 3.74
CA ALA A 493 34.02 7.02 4.44
C ALA A 493 32.87 7.60 3.62
N LEU A 494 31.69 7.74 4.25
CA LEU A 494 30.46 8.15 3.57
C LEU A 494 30.58 9.53 2.92
N GLU A 495 31.46 10.41 3.40
CA GLU A 495 31.67 11.74 2.82
C GLU A 495 32.41 11.72 1.46
N ASN A 496 33.11 10.63 1.10
CA ASN A 496 33.87 10.53 -0.16
C ASN A 496 32.92 10.42 -1.38
N ASN A 497 33.09 11.31 -2.36
CA ASN A 497 32.21 11.41 -3.54
C ASN A 497 32.49 10.39 -4.64
N GLU A 498 33.60 9.66 -4.59
CA GLU A 498 33.96 8.69 -5.61
C GLU A 498 33.00 7.50 -5.68
N CYS A 499 32.53 7.01 -4.52
CA CYS A 499 31.68 5.83 -4.41
C CYS A 499 30.24 6.24 -4.07
N ARG A 500 29.41 6.36 -5.11
CA ARG A 500 27.98 6.68 -5.00
C ARG A 500 27.13 5.72 -5.82
N MET A 501 25.93 5.48 -5.32
CA MET A 501 24.83 4.85 -6.07
C MET A 501 23.72 5.89 -6.24
N ARG A 502 23.43 6.26 -7.49
CA ARG A 502 22.32 7.15 -7.84
C ARG A 502 21.11 6.30 -8.23
N ILE A 503 19.98 6.59 -7.64
CA ILE A 503 18.72 5.88 -7.84
C ILE A 503 17.76 6.82 -8.56
N TYR A 504 17.26 6.45 -9.73
CA TYR A 504 16.36 7.26 -10.55
C TYR A 504 14.96 6.62 -10.55
N PRO A 505 14.07 7.02 -9.63
CA PRO A 505 12.70 6.54 -9.58
C PRO A 505 11.80 7.25 -10.61
N THR A 506 10.91 6.47 -11.22
CA THR A 506 9.79 6.99 -12.02
C THR A 506 8.61 7.40 -11.12
N GLY A 507 7.56 8.00 -11.69
CA GLY A 507 6.28 8.17 -11.01
C GLY A 507 5.56 6.83 -10.80
N TRP A 508 4.51 6.79 -9.98
CA TRP A 508 3.63 5.63 -9.89
C TRP A 508 2.69 5.55 -11.10
N LEU A 509 2.79 4.46 -11.85
CA LEU A 509 2.02 4.14 -13.04
C LEU A 509 0.89 3.18 -12.65
N ASP A 510 -0.30 3.75 -12.51
CA ASP A 510 -1.57 3.05 -12.29
C ASP A 510 -2.08 2.45 -13.63
N ILE A 511 -2.11 1.11 -13.72
CA ILE A 511 -2.46 0.35 -14.93
C ILE A 511 -3.89 0.65 -15.42
N THR A 512 -4.80 1.12 -14.57
CA THR A 512 -6.18 1.46 -14.98
C THR A 512 -6.22 2.67 -15.92
N LYS A 513 -5.18 3.51 -15.93
CA LYS A 513 -5.08 4.75 -16.72
C LYS A 513 -4.36 4.54 -18.05
N ASP A 514 -4.94 5.06 -19.12
CA ASP A 514 -4.44 5.00 -20.50
C ASP A 514 -3.01 5.55 -20.66
N LYS A 515 -2.76 6.76 -20.12
CA LYS A 515 -1.43 7.41 -20.19
C LYS A 515 -0.36 6.65 -19.41
N HIS A 516 -0.74 5.96 -18.34
CA HIS A 516 0.20 5.12 -17.60
C HIS A 516 0.48 3.80 -18.31
N ARG A 517 -0.50 3.21 -19.02
CA ARG A 517 -0.22 2.07 -19.92
C ARG A 517 0.71 2.45 -21.06
N GLU A 518 0.57 3.66 -21.62
CA GLU A 518 1.53 4.24 -22.56
C GLU A 518 2.95 4.30 -21.97
N ASP A 519 3.09 4.85 -20.76
CA ASP A 519 4.38 4.98 -20.08
C ASP A 519 4.99 3.60 -19.72
N ILE A 520 4.18 2.62 -19.32
CA ILE A 520 4.64 1.24 -19.08
C ILE A 520 5.20 0.62 -20.37
N ILE A 521 4.54 0.80 -21.52
CA ILE A 521 5.06 0.33 -22.82
C ILE A 521 6.39 1.03 -23.13
N LEU A 522 6.47 2.36 -22.96
CA LEU A 522 7.68 3.15 -23.21
C LEU A 522 8.86 2.73 -22.32
N HIS A 523 8.62 2.40 -21.05
CA HIS A 523 9.68 1.89 -20.16
C HIS A 523 10.18 0.51 -20.60
N VAL A 524 9.31 -0.40 -21.02
CA VAL A 524 9.73 -1.74 -21.49
C VAL A 524 10.41 -1.66 -22.86
N ASP A 525 9.96 -0.79 -23.77
CA ASP A 525 10.64 -0.49 -25.06
C ASP A 525 12.04 0.13 -24.84
N ALA A 526 12.18 1.04 -23.88
CA ALA A 526 13.49 1.59 -23.50
C ALA A 526 14.42 0.52 -22.89
N LEU A 527 13.89 -0.39 -22.05
CA LEU A 527 14.66 -1.52 -21.50
C LEU A 527 15.11 -2.50 -22.59
N LEU A 528 14.25 -2.78 -23.57
CA LEU A 528 14.59 -3.60 -24.74
C LEU A 528 15.77 -3.01 -25.51
N ARG A 529 15.65 -1.75 -25.94
CA ARG A 529 16.69 -1.06 -26.72
C ARG A 529 17.98 -0.91 -25.93
N TRP A 530 17.89 -0.61 -24.63
CA TRP A 530 19.06 -0.56 -23.74
C TRP A 530 19.77 -1.91 -23.71
N ALA A 531 19.04 -3.01 -23.47
CA ALA A 531 19.61 -4.36 -23.40
C ALA A 531 20.27 -4.79 -24.72
N SER A 532 19.67 -4.49 -25.88
CA SER A 532 20.26 -4.78 -27.18
C SER A 532 21.59 -4.05 -27.42
N ASN A 533 21.80 -2.90 -26.78
CA ASN A 533 23.04 -2.08 -26.86
C ASN A 533 24.07 -2.40 -25.76
N LEU A 534 23.83 -3.40 -24.90
CA LEU A 534 24.84 -3.83 -23.91
C LEU A 534 25.99 -4.60 -24.56
N PRO A 535 27.20 -4.61 -23.97
CA PRO A 535 28.33 -5.41 -24.47
C PRO A 535 28.10 -6.93 -24.33
#